data_AF-A0A539D038-F1
#
_entry.id   AF-A0A539D038-F1
#
_cell.length_a   1.000
_cell.length_b   1.000
_cell.length_c   1.000
_cell.angle_alpha   90.00
_cell.angle_beta   90.00
_cell.angle_gamma   90.00
#
_symmetry.space_group_name_H-M   'P 1'
#
loop_
_entity.id
_entity.type
_entity.pdbx_description
1 polymer ?
#
loop_
_entity_poly.entity_id
_entity_poly.type
_entity_poly.pdbx_seq_one_letter_code
_entity_poly.pdbx_strand_id
1 'polypeptide(L)'
;MVAAPVLEKTMTKASDLFVACLEEEGCEYVFGVPGEENLDFLDSLSRSRKIKLILTRHEQGAGNMAATYGRHTGKAGVCLATLGPGATNLVTAAAYAQLGGMPMLMITGQKPIKSSKQGRFQILDVVDMMRPISKFTHQLASADNIPARVREAMRLAQEEKPGATHLEFPEDVAHEQTTSPVIVASQVRRPVADDKSIRVAVDRIARARSPLLIIGAGANRKMTSRMLTELVEKTGIPYITTQLGKGVIDERNPK
;
A
#
# COMPACT_ATOMS: atom_id res chain seq x y z
N MET A 1 -21.33 40.06 21.07
CA MET A 1 -20.70 39.02 20.22
C MET A 1 -19.56 38.39 21.01
N VAL A 2 -19.80 37.24 21.65
CA VAL A 2 -18.74 36.49 22.32
C VAL A 2 -18.08 35.64 21.24
N ALA A 3 -16.78 35.85 21.02
CA ALA A 3 -16.00 35.04 20.11
C ALA A 3 -16.09 33.56 20.52
N ALA A 4 -16.39 32.69 19.56
CA ALA A 4 -16.36 31.25 19.79
C ALA A 4 -14.96 30.85 20.28
N PRO A 5 -14.82 29.93 21.25
CA PRO A 5 -13.52 29.48 21.70
C PRO A 5 -12.79 28.84 20.51
N VAL A 6 -11.59 29.34 20.21
CA VAL A 6 -10.68 28.64 19.31
C VAL A 6 -10.34 27.33 20.00
N LEU A 7 -10.84 26.20 19.47
CA LEU A 7 -10.50 24.87 19.96
C LEU A 7 -8.98 24.73 19.97
N GLU A 8 -8.40 24.71 21.17
CA GLU A 8 -6.98 24.50 21.38
C GLU A 8 -6.64 23.11 20.84
N LYS A 9 -5.93 23.05 19.71
CA LYS A 9 -5.58 21.76 19.10
C LYS A 9 -4.54 21.08 19.98
N THR A 10 -4.88 19.91 20.50
CA THR A 10 -3.97 19.10 21.30
C THR A 10 -2.73 18.73 20.50
N MET A 11 -1.56 19.09 21.02
CA MET A 11 -0.27 18.67 20.47
C MET A 11 -0.16 17.14 20.56
N THR A 12 0.16 16.51 19.45
CA THR A 12 0.27 15.05 19.30
C THR A 12 1.66 14.70 18.79
N LYS A 13 2.26 13.65 19.35
CA LYS A 13 3.54 13.13 18.89
C LYS A 13 3.41 12.59 17.46
N ALA A 14 4.38 12.87 16.62
CA ALA A 14 4.37 12.51 15.21
C ALA A 14 4.19 10.99 14.98
N SER A 15 4.84 10.15 15.79
CA SER A 15 4.64 8.70 15.73
C SER A 15 3.21 8.25 16.10
N ASP A 16 2.55 8.93 17.03
CA ASP A 16 1.14 8.66 17.37
C ASP A 16 0.22 9.10 16.21
N LEU A 17 0.51 10.24 15.58
CA LEU A 17 -0.21 10.71 14.40
C LEU A 17 -0.04 9.75 13.21
N PHE A 18 1.17 9.21 13.00
CA PHE A 18 1.43 8.23 11.94
C PHE A 18 0.57 6.98 12.14
N VAL A 19 0.56 6.43 13.37
CA VAL A 19 -0.27 5.25 13.71
C VAL A 19 -1.76 5.57 13.52
N ALA A 20 -2.23 6.74 13.94
CA ALA A 20 -3.62 7.15 13.72
C ALA A 20 -3.97 7.26 12.23
N CYS A 21 -3.05 7.73 11.38
CA CYS A 21 -3.24 7.73 9.93
C CYS A 21 -3.32 6.31 9.36
N LEU A 22 -2.48 5.37 9.82
CA LEU A 22 -2.57 3.97 9.41
C LEU A 22 -3.90 3.33 9.83
N GLU A 23 -4.40 3.66 11.03
CA GLU A 23 -5.70 3.19 11.50
C GLU A 23 -6.85 3.72 10.63
N GLU A 24 -6.82 4.99 10.25
CA GLU A 24 -7.81 5.60 9.34
C GLU A 24 -7.80 4.94 7.95
N GLU A 25 -6.62 4.54 7.48
CA GLU A 25 -6.45 3.79 6.24
C GLU A 25 -6.92 2.33 6.33
N GLY A 26 -7.40 1.91 7.52
CA GLY A 26 -7.88 0.56 7.76
C GLY A 26 -6.77 -0.48 7.82
N CYS A 27 -5.56 -0.08 8.22
CA CYS A 27 -4.47 -1.01 8.51
C CYS A 27 -4.86 -1.91 9.69
N GLU A 28 -4.68 -3.23 9.53
CA GLU A 28 -4.96 -4.24 10.56
C GLU A 28 -3.67 -4.89 11.08
N TYR A 29 -2.64 -4.94 10.23
CA TYR A 29 -1.39 -5.63 10.51
C TYR A 29 -0.19 -4.83 10.02
N VAL A 30 0.85 -4.78 10.85
CA VAL A 30 2.19 -4.34 10.46
C VAL A 30 3.12 -5.53 10.62
N PHE A 31 3.75 -5.97 9.53
CA PHE A 31 4.72 -7.07 9.56
C PHE A 31 6.13 -6.48 9.62
N GLY A 32 7.00 -6.91 10.51
CA GLY A 32 8.32 -6.28 10.53
C GLY A 32 9.36 -6.87 11.45
N VAL A 33 10.55 -6.30 11.35
CA VAL A 33 11.65 -6.49 12.29
C VAL A 33 11.93 -5.13 12.95
N PRO A 34 11.73 -5.00 14.27
CA PRO A 34 12.06 -3.80 15.02
C PRO A 34 13.54 -3.41 14.93
N GLY A 35 13.83 -2.12 15.03
CA GLY A 35 15.17 -1.57 15.21
C GLY A 35 15.11 -0.22 15.95
N GLU A 36 16.28 0.29 16.32
CA GLU A 36 16.44 1.48 17.16
C GLU A 36 15.76 2.72 16.57
N GLU A 37 15.92 2.93 15.27
CA GLU A 37 15.43 4.12 14.55
C GLU A 37 13.90 4.12 14.38
N ASN A 38 13.23 3.05 14.79
CA ASN A 38 11.77 2.91 14.76
C ASN A 38 11.14 2.87 16.17
N LEU A 39 11.90 3.08 17.24
CA LEU A 39 11.41 2.87 18.61
C LEU A 39 10.18 3.72 18.94
N ASP A 40 10.14 4.99 18.53
CA ASP A 40 8.97 5.85 18.74
C ASP A 40 7.73 5.37 18.00
N PHE A 41 7.91 4.89 16.76
CA PHE A 41 6.82 4.30 16.00
C PHE A 41 6.32 3.02 16.67
N LEU A 42 7.22 2.16 17.15
CA LEU A 42 6.87 0.91 17.83
C LEU A 42 6.18 1.14 19.18
N ASP A 43 6.64 2.14 19.93
CA ASP A 43 6.02 2.59 21.17
C ASP A 43 4.57 3.07 20.92
N SER A 44 4.38 3.95 19.93
CA SER A 44 3.04 4.38 19.49
C SER A 44 2.17 3.23 19.01
N LEU A 45 2.73 2.34 18.19
CA LEU A 45 2.02 1.18 17.65
C LEU A 45 1.57 0.23 18.77
N SER A 46 2.37 0.06 19.82
CA SER A 46 2.06 -0.80 20.97
C SER A 46 0.79 -0.38 21.73
N ARG A 47 0.40 0.90 21.61
CA ARG A 47 -0.84 1.45 22.18
C ARG A 47 -2.05 1.33 21.26
N SER A 48 -1.85 1.00 19.98
CA SER A 48 -2.96 0.78 19.05
C SER A 48 -3.75 -0.47 19.45
N ARG A 49 -5.08 -0.36 19.43
CA ARG A 49 -6.01 -1.49 19.61
C ARG A 49 -6.51 -2.06 18.28
N LYS A 50 -6.20 -1.39 17.16
CA LYS A 50 -6.68 -1.76 15.82
C LYS A 50 -5.60 -2.45 14.98
N ILE A 51 -4.35 -2.07 15.16
CA ILE A 51 -3.22 -2.60 14.39
C ILE A 51 -2.45 -3.60 15.25
N LYS A 52 -2.22 -4.79 14.70
CA LYS A 52 -1.39 -5.82 15.33
C LYS A 52 0.00 -5.86 14.69
N LEU A 53 1.03 -5.71 15.50
CA LEU A 53 2.41 -5.95 15.09
C LEU A 53 2.67 -7.46 14.98
N ILE A 54 3.13 -7.91 13.82
CA ILE A 54 3.54 -9.28 13.54
C ILE A 54 5.06 -9.30 13.38
N LEU A 55 5.75 -9.76 14.42
CA LEU A 55 7.20 -9.89 14.43
C LEU A 55 7.66 -11.00 13.49
N THR A 56 8.56 -10.65 12.58
CA THR A 56 9.22 -11.61 11.70
C THR A 56 10.67 -11.82 12.13
N ARG A 57 11.41 -12.68 11.41
CA ARG A 57 12.84 -12.91 11.64
C ARG A 57 13.73 -12.35 10.54
N HIS A 58 13.12 -11.78 9.50
CA HIS A 58 13.81 -11.18 8.36
C HIS A 58 12.84 -10.23 7.64
N GLU A 59 13.29 -9.06 7.22
CA GLU A 59 12.46 -8.01 6.62
C GLU A 59 11.86 -8.45 5.28
N GLN A 60 12.62 -9.17 4.45
CA GLN A 60 12.06 -9.81 3.24
C GLN A 60 10.82 -10.67 3.55
N GLY A 61 10.83 -11.42 4.66
CA GLY A 61 9.67 -12.19 5.11
C GLY A 61 8.48 -11.30 5.45
N ALA A 62 8.72 -10.21 6.19
CA ALA A 62 7.70 -9.20 6.49
C ALA A 62 7.12 -8.56 5.23
N GLY A 63 7.96 -8.13 4.29
CA GLY A 63 7.52 -7.54 3.03
C GLY A 63 6.71 -8.53 2.18
N ASN A 64 7.12 -9.79 2.11
CA ASN A 64 6.38 -10.83 1.39
C ASN A 64 5.00 -11.11 2.03
N MET A 65 4.92 -11.09 3.36
CA MET A 65 3.64 -11.21 4.07
C MET A 65 2.72 -10.02 3.77
N ALA A 66 3.24 -8.80 3.82
CA ALA A 66 2.50 -7.58 3.50
C ALA A 66 1.99 -7.58 2.04
N ALA A 67 2.86 -7.88 1.08
CA ALA A 67 2.50 -7.98 -0.33
C ALA A 67 1.40 -9.04 -0.56
N THR A 68 1.53 -10.21 0.06
CA THR A 68 0.57 -11.30 -0.07
C THR A 68 -0.77 -10.96 0.57
N TYR A 69 -0.76 -10.34 1.75
CA TYR A 69 -1.97 -9.80 2.38
C TYR A 69 -2.67 -8.81 1.43
N GLY A 70 -1.91 -7.90 0.82
CA GLY A 70 -2.48 -6.92 -0.10
C GLY A 70 -3.04 -7.55 -1.37
N ARG A 71 -2.39 -8.57 -1.91
CA ARG A 71 -2.90 -9.35 -3.03
C ARG A 71 -4.25 -10.00 -2.74
N HIS A 72 -4.43 -10.58 -1.55
CA HIS A 72 -5.65 -11.32 -1.21
C HIS A 72 -6.80 -10.44 -0.75
N THR A 73 -6.50 -9.33 -0.08
CA THR A 73 -7.53 -8.45 0.49
C THR A 73 -7.89 -7.27 -0.42
N GLY A 74 -6.95 -6.86 -1.29
CA GLY A 74 -7.03 -5.62 -2.05
C GLY A 74 -6.73 -4.36 -1.21
N LYS A 75 -6.47 -4.49 0.09
CA LYS A 75 -6.01 -3.41 0.98
C LYS A 75 -4.49 -3.36 0.97
N ALA A 76 -3.86 -2.20 1.13
CA ALA A 76 -2.39 -2.17 1.22
C ALA A 76 -1.89 -2.88 2.49
N GLY A 77 -1.05 -3.91 2.32
CA GLY A 77 -0.34 -4.52 3.44
C GLY A 77 0.81 -3.62 3.90
N VAL A 78 1.05 -3.53 5.20
CA VAL A 78 2.09 -2.65 5.77
C VAL A 78 3.24 -3.48 6.32
N CYS A 79 4.48 -3.12 5.97
CA CYS A 79 5.66 -3.71 6.58
C CYS A 79 6.64 -2.66 7.11
N LEU A 80 7.44 -3.05 8.10
CA LEU A 80 8.35 -2.21 8.84
C LEU A 80 9.76 -2.82 8.87
N ALA A 81 10.76 -1.98 8.58
CA ALA A 81 12.17 -2.28 8.78
C ALA A 81 12.89 -1.06 9.37
N THR A 82 14.04 -1.25 10.01
CA THR A 82 14.92 -0.12 10.34
C THR A 82 15.66 0.41 9.10
N LEU A 83 16.58 1.35 9.28
CA LEU A 83 17.44 1.89 8.22
C LEU A 83 18.42 0.85 7.67
N GLY A 84 19.19 1.26 6.65
CA GLY A 84 20.39 0.54 6.22
C GLY A 84 20.09 -0.92 5.83
N PRO A 85 20.70 -1.92 6.50
CA PRO A 85 20.47 -3.33 6.20
C PRO A 85 18.99 -3.73 6.22
N GLY A 86 18.21 -3.23 7.18
CA GLY A 86 16.78 -3.52 7.27
C GLY A 86 16.02 -3.04 6.03
N ALA A 87 16.28 -1.81 5.62
CA ALA A 87 15.73 -1.24 4.39
C ALA A 87 16.19 -2.00 3.14
N THR A 88 17.46 -2.39 3.03
CA THR A 88 17.97 -3.16 1.89
C THR A 88 17.34 -4.56 1.81
N ASN A 89 17.01 -5.18 2.95
CA ASN A 89 16.34 -6.47 3.00
C ASN A 89 14.88 -6.42 2.51
N LEU A 90 14.27 -5.23 2.40
CA LEU A 90 12.94 -5.05 1.80
C LEU A 90 12.95 -4.97 0.27
N VAL A 91 14.10 -4.72 -0.37
CA VAL A 91 14.21 -4.47 -1.83
C VAL A 91 13.59 -5.60 -2.66
N THR A 92 13.85 -6.86 -2.29
CA THR A 92 13.28 -8.01 -2.99
C THR A 92 11.75 -8.06 -2.86
N ALA A 93 11.21 -7.75 -1.67
CA ALA A 93 9.78 -7.73 -1.44
C ALA A 93 9.09 -6.53 -2.13
N ALA A 94 9.77 -5.37 -2.19
CA ALA A 94 9.33 -4.21 -2.96
C ALA A 94 9.13 -4.56 -4.43
N ALA A 95 10.16 -5.16 -5.05
CA ALA A 95 10.10 -5.61 -6.44
C ALA A 95 9.00 -6.66 -6.66
N TYR A 96 8.86 -7.62 -5.75
CA TYR A 96 7.81 -8.63 -5.80
C TYR A 96 6.40 -8.00 -5.81
N ALA A 97 6.13 -7.08 -4.89
CA ALA A 97 4.86 -6.38 -4.82
C ALA A 97 4.62 -5.48 -6.05
N GLN A 98 5.62 -4.71 -6.48
CA GLN A 98 5.51 -3.79 -7.61
C GLN A 98 5.26 -4.51 -8.94
N LEU A 99 6.06 -5.54 -9.25
CA LEU A 99 5.93 -6.31 -10.48
C LEU A 99 4.63 -7.12 -10.46
N GLY A 100 4.32 -7.73 -9.31
CA GLY A 100 3.11 -8.53 -9.09
C GLY A 100 1.80 -7.73 -9.00
N GLY A 101 1.90 -6.41 -8.86
CA GLY A 101 0.73 -5.54 -8.71
C GLY A 101 0.00 -5.73 -7.37
N MET A 102 0.76 -5.88 -6.29
CA MET A 102 0.25 -6.13 -4.94
C MET A 102 0.32 -4.84 -4.11
N PRO A 103 -0.80 -4.34 -3.57
CA PRO A 103 -0.80 -3.10 -2.82
C PRO A 103 -0.02 -3.27 -1.51
N MET A 104 1.03 -2.47 -1.32
CA MET A 104 1.90 -2.55 -0.15
C MET A 104 2.47 -1.18 0.22
N LEU A 105 2.59 -0.91 1.52
CA LEU A 105 3.34 0.19 2.10
C LEU A 105 4.52 -0.36 2.92
N MET A 106 5.73 0.07 2.57
CA MET A 106 6.94 -0.15 3.34
C MET A 106 7.24 1.08 4.18
N ILE A 107 7.56 0.85 5.45
CA ILE A 107 8.01 1.88 6.37
C ILE A 107 9.45 1.54 6.76
N THR A 108 10.37 2.46 6.54
CA THR A 108 11.75 2.33 7.01
C THR A 108 12.08 3.41 8.02
N GLY A 109 12.91 3.08 9.02
CA GLY A 109 13.51 4.07 9.91
C GLY A 109 14.66 4.80 9.23
N GLN A 110 15.06 5.94 9.78
CA GLN A 110 16.26 6.66 9.36
C GLN A 110 16.87 7.46 10.51
N LYS A 111 18.18 7.70 10.45
CA LYS A 111 18.86 8.61 11.38
C LYS A 111 18.32 10.04 11.27
N PRO A 112 18.60 10.90 12.26
CA PRO A 112 18.08 12.25 12.28
C PRO A 112 18.45 13.03 11.03
N ILE A 113 17.51 13.85 10.56
CA ILE A 113 17.70 14.69 9.38
C ILE A 113 17.73 16.19 9.71
N LYS A 114 17.28 16.58 10.90
CA LYS A 114 17.29 17.96 11.41
C LYS A 114 18.44 18.21 12.38
N SER A 115 18.79 17.22 13.19
CA SER A 115 19.98 17.27 14.04
C SER A 115 21.19 16.62 13.35
N SER A 116 22.40 17.00 13.78
CA SER A 116 23.63 16.44 13.22
C SER A 116 23.66 14.92 13.33
N LYS A 117 23.95 14.23 12.22
CA LYS A 117 24.12 12.76 12.18
C LYS A 117 25.39 12.36 12.94
N GLN A 118 25.27 12.07 14.23
CA GLN A 118 26.35 11.44 15.00
C GLN A 118 26.50 9.99 14.54
N GLY A 119 27.71 9.63 14.07
CA GLY A 119 27.98 8.32 13.51
C GLY A 119 27.28 8.11 12.16
N ARG A 120 28.04 8.04 11.07
CA ARG A 120 27.50 7.76 9.73
C ARG A 120 27.19 6.26 9.52
N PHE A 121 26.80 5.57 10.58
CA PHE A 121 26.60 4.13 10.59
C PHE A 121 25.29 3.77 9.90
N GLN A 122 25.34 2.81 8.97
CA GLN A 122 24.17 2.27 8.25
C GLN A 122 23.35 3.28 7.41
N ILE A 123 23.83 4.50 7.20
CA ILE A 123 23.15 5.48 6.35
C ILE A 123 23.27 5.08 4.88
N LEU A 124 22.14 4.94 4.22
CA LEU A 124 22.00 4.76 2.78
C LEU A 124 20.93 5.72 2.25
N ASP A 125 21.00 6.03 0.96
CA ASP A 125 19.88 6.70 0.27
C ASP A 125 18.79 5.66 -0.03
N VAL A 126 17.95 5.39 0.96
CA VAL A 126 16.87 4.41 0.84
C VAL A 126 15.81 4.91 -0.15
N VAL A 127 15.58 6.21 -0.22
CA VAL A 127 14.57 6.78 -1.11
C VAL A 127 14.93 6.50 -2.57
N ASP A 128 16.15 6.80 -3.00
CA ASP A 128 16.58 6.54 -4.38
C ASP A 128 16.74 5.05 -4.68
N MET A 129 17.16 4.25 -3.71
CA MET A 129 17.19 2.79 -3.84
C MET A 129 15.79 2.19 -4.09
N MET A 130 14.76 2.71 -3.42
CA MET A 130 13.38 2.22 -3.55
C MET A 130 12.65 2.78 -4.78
N ARG A 131 13.14 3.88 -5.36
CA ARG A 131 12.50 4.59 -6.48
C ARG A 131 12.21 3.70 -7.72
N PRO A 132 13.12 2.85 -8.22
CA PRO A 132 12.84 2.03 -9.40
C PRO A 132 11.88 0.86 -9.13
N ILE A 133 11.61 0.55 -7.85
CA ILE A 133 10.85 -0.64 -7.42
C ILE A 133 9.60 -0.29 -6.61
N SER A 134 9.16 0.97 -6.67
CA SER A 134 7.95 1.45 -6.01
C SER A 134 7.22 2.48 -6.88
N LYS A 135 5.91 2.64 -6.68
CA LYS A 135 5.12 3.73 -7.26
C LYS A 135 5.40 5.07 -6.59
N PHE A 136 5.81 5.02 -5.33
CA PHE A 136 6.02 6.19 -4.48
C PHE A 136 7.03 5.86 -3.40
N THR A 137 7.98 6.77 -3.20
CA THR A 137 9.00 6.69 -2.15
C THR A 137 9.29 8.10 -1.65
N HIS A 138 9.28 8.31 -0.34
CA HIS A 138 9.47 9.64 0.24
C HIS A 138 10.04 9.58 1.66
N GLN A 139 10.99 10.46 1.96
CA GLN A 139 11.45 10.71 3.33
C GLN A 139 10.56 11.78 3.97
N LEU A 140 10.03 11.49 5.15
CA LEU A 140 9.28 12.47 5.94
C LEU A 140 10.24 13.52 6.51
N ALA A 141 9.99 14.79 6.18
CA ALA A 141 10.80 15.92 6.63
C ALA A 141 10.23 16.66 7.85
N SER A 142 8.97 16.39 8.22
CA SER A 142 8.30 17.01 9.37
C SER A 142 7.06 16.22 9.76
N ALA A 143 6.63 16.38 11.02
CA ALA A 143 5.40 15.79 11.52
C ALA A 143 4.14 16.24 10.74
N ASP A 144 4.11 17.50 10.30
CA ASP A 144 2.98 18.07 9.56
C ASP A 144 2.73 17.42 8.19
N ASN A 145 3.75 16.78 7.63
CA ASN A 145 3.64 16.12 6.33
C ASN A 145 3.04 14.71 6.44
N ILE A 146 3.01 14.12 7.64
CA ILE A 146 2.61 12.71 7.86
C ILE A 146 1.22 12.42 7.29
N PRO A 147 0.15 13.17 7.59
CA PRO A 147 -1.18 12.81 7.14
C PRO A 147 -1.30 12.76 5.61
N ALA A 148 -0.75 13.76 4.92
CA ALA A 148 -0.79 13.83 3.47
C ALA A 148 0.05 12.72 2.82
N ARG A 149 1.22 12.40 3.39
CA ARG A 149 2.14 11.40 2.83
C ARG A 149 1.68 9.97 3.06
N VAL A 150 1.09 9.66 4.21
CA VAL A 150 0.46 8.36 4.47
C VAL A 150 -0.74 8.16 3.54
N ARG A 151 -1.64 9.14 3.43
CA ARG A 151 -2.79 9.10 2.52
C ARG A 151 -2.36 8.89 1.07
N GLU A 152 -1.35 9.62 0.62
CA GLU A 152 -0.84 9.51 -0.75
C GLU A 152 -0.22 8.14 -1.00
N ALA A 153 0.65 7.66 -0.11
CA ALA A 153 1.27 6.35 -0.25
C ALA A 153 0.22 5.22 -0.28
N MET A 154 -0.76 5.24 0.63
CA MET A 154 -1.82 4.23 0.66
C MET A 154 -2.73 4.30 -0.57
N ARG A 155 -3.03 5.51 -1.08
CA ARG A 155 -3.80 5.71 -2.31
C ARG A 155 -3.05 5.14 -3.52
N LEU A 156 -1.78 5.52 -3.68
CA LEU A 156 -0.94 5.09 -4.80
C LEU A 156 -0.68 3.57 -4.75
N ALA A 157 -0.53 2.97 -3.57
CA ALA A 157 -0.39 1.52 -3.43
C ALA A 157 -1.61 0.76 -3.99
N GLN A 158 -2.81 1.30 -3.82
CA GLN A 158 -4.08 0.61 -4.11
C GLN A 158 -4.71 0.96 -5.46
N GLU A 159 -4.44 2.15 -6.01
CA GLU A 159 -4.98 2.57 -7.31
C GLU A 159 -4.42 1.75 -8.49
N GLU A 160 -5.10 1.77 -9.63
CA GLU A 160 -4.70 1.02 -10.84
C GLU A 160 -3.37 1.51 -11.45
N LYS A 161 -2.42 0.64 -11.82
CA LYS A 161 -2.18 -0.73 -11.35
C LYS A 161 -1.66 -0.69 -9.89
N PRO A 162 -2.15 -1.54 -8.96
CA PRO A 162 -1.65 -1.55 -7.58
C PRO A 162 -0.15 -1.86 -7.51
N GLY A 163 0.50 -1.55 -6.40
CA GLY A 163 1.94 -1.79 -6.27
C GLY A 163 2.53 -1.37 -4.93
N ALA A 164 3.86 -1.35 -4.89
CA ALA A 164 4.62 -1.02 -3.70
C ALA A 164 4.76 0.50 -3.52
N THR A 165 4.71 0.96 -2.28
CA THR A 165 5.04 2.32 -1.87
C THR A 165 5.94 2.30 -0.65
N HIS A 166 6.65 3.39 -0.41
CA HIS A 166 7.65 3.50 0.64
C HIS A 166 7.57 4.86 1.33
N LEU A 167 7.65 4.85 2.66
CA LEU A 167 7.87 6.02 3.49
C LEU A 167 9.07 5.76 4.40
N GLU A 168 10.07 6.64 4.30
CA GLU A 168 11.18 6.67 5.25
C GLU A 168 10.82 7.65 6.37
N PHE A 169 10.86 7.19 7.61
CA PHE A 169 10.45 7.90 8.81
C PHE A 169 11.64 8.10 9.74
N PRO A 170 12.31 9.26 9.69
CA PRO A 170 13.44 9.56 10.56
C PRO A 170 13.05 9.61 12.04
N GLU A 171 13.96 9.17 12.92
CA GLU A 171 13.73 9.11 14.37
C GLU A 171 13.44 10.50 14.99
N ASP A 172 14.14 11.55 14.55
CA ASP A 172 13.91 12.91 15.04
C ASP A 172 12.56 13.47 14.62
N VAL A 173 12.10 13.15 13.41
CA VAL A 173 10.76 13.48 12.94
C VAL A 173 9.71 12.69 13.71
N ALA A 174 9.98 11.44 14.11
CA ALA A 174 9.05 10.63 14.91
C ALA A 174 8.81 11.19 16.32
N HIS A 175 9.77 11.93 16.87
CA HIS A 175 9.67 12.61 18.17
C HIS A 175 8.95 13.97 18.12
N GLU A 176 8.76 14.56 16.94
CA GLU A 176 8.16 15.89 16.80
C GLU A 176 6.73 15.96 17.35
N GLN A 177 6.30 17.17 17.69
CA GLN A 177 4.93 17.46 18.11
C GLN A 177 4.21 18.24 17.03
N THR A 178 2.94 17.93 16.79
CA THR A 178 2.12 18.59 15.77
C THR A 178 0.66 18.69 16.18
N THR A 179 -0.06 19.63 15.56
CA THR A 179 -1.52 19.77 15.65
C THR A 179 -2.22 19.37 14.34
N SER A 180 -1.48 18.79 13.40
CA SER A 180 -1.99 18.37 12.09
C SER A 180 -3.01 17.23 12.26
N PRO A 181 -4.21 17.35 11.67
CA PRO A 181 -5.23 16.33 11.80
C PRO A 181 -4.97 15.15 10.87
N VAL A 182 -5.53 13.98 11.21
CA VAL A 182 -5.62 12.85 10.30
C VAL A 182 -6.47 13.24 9.08
N ILE A 183 -6.03 12.83 7.89
CA ILE A 183 -6.78 13.04 6.64
C ILE A 183 -7.60 11.78 6.34
N VAL A 184 -8.92 11.95 6.28
CA VAL A 184 -9.87 10.88 5.95
C VAL A 184 -9.71 10.47 4.49
N ALA A 185 -9.84 9.18 4.23
CA ALA A 185 -9.82 8.62 2.87
C ALA A 185 -10.92 9.22 1.99
N SER A 186 -10.53 9.83 0.86
CA SER A 186 -11.51 10.31 -0.12
C SER A 186 -12.16 9.15 -0.88
N GLN A 187 -13.47 9.21 -1.12
CA GLN A 187 -14.14 8.27 -2.01
C GLN A 187 -13.78 8.57 -3.47
N VAL A 188 -13.16 7.60 -4.16
CA VAL A 188 -12.78 7.75 -5.57
C VAL A 188 -13.59 6.77 -6.43
N ARG A 189 -14.20 7.29 -7.49
CA ARG A 189 -14.86 6.45 -8.50
C ARG A 189 -13.81 5.87 -9.45
N ARG A 190 -13.87 4.56 -9.67
CA ARG A 190 -13.02 3.92 -10.68
C ARG A 190 -13.40 4.41 -12.08
N PRO A 191 -12.42 4.59 -12.99
CA PRO A 191 -12.71 4.83 -14.39
C PRO A 191 -13.59 3.71 -14.95
N VAL A 192 -14.63 4.08 -15.68
CA VAL A 192 -15.51 3.15 -16.39
C VAL A 192 -15.42 3.47 -17.88
N ALA A 193 -15.44 2.43 -18.72
CA ALA A 193 -15.55 2.63 -20.17
C ALA A 193 -16.91 3.25 -20.50
N ASP A 194 -16.95 4.12 -21.50
CA ASP A 194 -18.20 4.72 -21.96
C ASP A 194 -19.04 3.71 -22.77
N ASP A 195 -20.36 3.94 -22.81
CA ASP A 195 -21.30 3.03 -23.47
C ASP A 195 -21.03 2.84 -24.97
N LYS A 196 -20.47 3.85 -25.66
CA LYS A 196 -20.15 3.73 -27.09
C LYS A 196 -18.98 2.78 -27.28
N SER A 197 -17.93 2.90 -26.48
CA SER A 197 -16.80 1.97 -26.48
C SER A 197 -17.22 0.53 -26.16
N ILE A 198 -18.11 0.35 -25.17
CA ILE A 198 -18.67 -0.97 -24.81
C ILE A 198 -19.46 -1.56 -25.98
N ARG A 199 -20.36 -0.79 -26.61
CA ARG A 199 -21.14 -1.25 -27.77
C ARG A 199 -20.25 -1.70 -28.94
N VAL A 200 -19.18 -0.95 -29.22
CA VAL A 200 -18.20 -1.32 -30.26
C VAL A 200 -17.51 -2.64 -29.92
N ALA A 201 -17.12 -2.86 -28.66
CA ALA A 201 -16.51 -4.12 -28.23
C ALA A 201 -17.49 -5.30 -28.36
N VAL A 202 -18.75 -5.11 -27.95
CA VAL A 202 -19.81 -6.14 -28.04
C VAL A 202 -20.11 -6.52 -29.49
N ASP A 203 -20.26 -5.55 -30.40
CA ASP A 203 -20.50 -5.84 -31.83
C ASP A 203 -19.33 -6.62 -32.46
N ARG A 204 -18.09 -6.28 -32.10
CA ARG A 204 -16.91 -7.03 -32.55
C ARG A 204 -16.88 -8.46 -32.03
N ILE A 205 -17.21 -8.66 -30.75
CA ILE A 205 -17.29 -10.00 -30.14
C ILE A 205 -18.40 -10.82 -30.81
N ALA A 206 -19.58 -10.24 -31.03
CA ALA A 206 -20.73 -10.92 -31.62
C ALA A 206 -20.50 -11.37 -33.07
N ARG A 207 -19.69 -10.63 -33.84
CA ARG A 207 -19.32 -10.99 -35.23
C ARG A 207 -18.11 -11.91 -35.32
N ALA A 208 -17.43 -12.20 -34.21
CA ALA A 208 -16.23 -13.02 -34.23
C ALA A 208 -16.59 -14.49 -34.49
N ARG A 209 -15.85 -15.14 -35.40
CA ARG A 209 -16.03 -16.57 -35.69
C ARG A 209 -15.40 -17.49 -34.63
N SER A 210 -14.32 -17.04 -34.00
CA SER A 210 -13.57 -17.81 -33.00
C SER A 210 -12.98 -16.87 -31.94
N PRO A 211 -13.82 -16.24 -31.10
CA PRO A 211 -13.35 -15.37 -30.03
C PRO A 211 -12.62 -16.18 -28.94
N LEU A 212 -11.64 -15.55 -28.29
CA LEU A 212 -10.91 -16.07 -27.13
C LEU A 212 -10.71 -14.94 -26.13
N LEU A 213 -10.95 -15.19 -24.84
CA LEU A 213 -10.65 -14.26 -23.76
C LEU A 213 -9.26 -14.54 -23.17
N ILE A 214 -8.48 -13.49 -22.92
CA ILE A 214 -7.22 -13.58 -22.16
C ILE A 214 -7.42 -12.85 -20.83
N ILE A 215 -7.41 -13.61 -19.74
CA ILE A 215 -7.70 -13.11 -18.40
C ILE A 215 -6.39 -12.74 -17.69
N GLY A 216 -6.18 -11.45 -17.49
CA GLY A 216 -5.01 -10.88 -16.83
C GLY A 216 -5.17 -10.70 -15.32
N ALA A 217 -4.08 -10.26 -14.66
CA ALA A 217 -4.05 -9.94 -13.23
C ALA A 217 -5.15 -8.96 -12.78
N GLY A 218 -5.50 -7.98 -13.64
CA GLY A 218 -6.51 -6.96 -13.33
C GLY A 218 -7.92 -7.51 -13.15
N ALA A 219 -8.18 -8.76 -13.56
CA ALA A 219 -9.47 -9.39 -13.37
C ALA A 219 -9.64 -10.02 -11.97
N ASN A 220 -8.58 -10.06 -11.15
CA ASN A 220 -8.55 -10.65 -9.81
C ASN A 220 -9.20 -9.74 -8.75
N ARG A 221 -10.46 -9.36 -8.99
CA ARG A 221 -11.28 -8.49 -8.16
C ARG A 221 -12.65 -9.12 -8.01
N LYS A 222 -13.23 -9.06 -6.80
CA LYS A 222 -14.52 -9.71 -6.48
C LYS A 222 -15.61 -9.44 -7.54
N MET A 223 -15.84 -8.17 -7.88
CA MET A 223 -16.85 -7.80 -8.87
C MET A 223 -16.50 -8.24 -10.29
N THR A 224 -15.24 -8.08 -10.71
CA THR A 224 -14.81 -8.44 -12.07
C THR A 224 -14.86 -9.95 -12.27
N SER A 225 -14.40 -10.74 -11.29
CA SER A 225 -14.52 -12.20 -11.28
C SER A 225 -15.97 -12.64 -11.50
N ARG A 226 -16.92 -12.10 -10.71
CA ARG A 226 -18.35 -12.44 -10.87
C ARG A 226 -18.89 -12.10 -12.27
N MET A 227 -18.67 -10.87 -12.73
CA MET A 227 -19.19 -10.41 -14.03
C MET A 227 -18.54 -11.14 -15.21
N LEU A 228 -17.26 -11.51 -15.08
CA LEU A 228 -16.56 -12.25 -16.13
C LEU A 228 -17.03 -13.70 -16.21
N THR A 229 -17.29 -14.34 -15.06
CA THR A 229 -17.93 -15.66 -15.01
C THR A 229 -19.31 -15.63 -15.67
N GLU A 230 -20.16 -14.66 -15.34
CA GLU A 230 -21.48 -14.49 -15.98
C GLU A 230 -21.36 -14.30 -17.51
N LEU A 231 -20.37 -13.54 -17.96
CA LEU A 231 -20.11 -13.34 -19.39
C LEU A 231 -19.71 -14.65 -20.09
N VAL A 232 -18.79 -15.42 -19.49
CA VAL A 232 -18.32 -16.71 -20.04
C VAL A 232 -19.47 -17.72 -20.07
N GLU A 233 -20.22 -17.86 -18.98
CA GLU A 233 -21.35 -18.80 -18.90
C GLU A 233 -22.44 -18.49 -19.92
N LYS A 234 -22.71 -17.21 -20.18
CA LYS A 234 -23.72 -16.77 -21.14
C LYS A 234 -23.28 -16.93 -22.59
N THR A 235 -22.00 -16.72 -22.89
CA THR A 235 -21.49 -16.64 -24.27
C THR A 235 -20.80 -17.92 -24.74
N GLY A 236 -20.31 -18.74 -23.81
CA GLY A 236 -19.50 -19.93 -24.13
C GLY A 236 -18.16 -19.60 -24.77
N ILE A 237 -17.68 -18.36 -24.68
CA ILE A 237 -16.39 -17.96 -25.25
C ILE A 237 -15.27 -18.64 -24.45
N PRO A 238 -14.36 -19.39 -25.10
CA PRO A 238 -13.24 -20.00 -24.42
C PRO A 238 -12.31 -18.94 -23.85
N TYR A 239 -11.59 -19.28 -22.78
CA TYR A 239 -10.65 -18.36 -22.15
C TYR A 239 -9.34 -19.05 -21.78
N ILE A 240 -8.29 -18.24 -21.70
CA ILE A 240 -7.01 -18.60 -21.09
C ILE A 240 -6.65 -17.57 -20.02
N THR A 241 -5.94 -18.01 -18.98
CA THR A 241 -5.48 -17.13 -17.90
C THR A 241 -3.97 -16.90 -18.02
N THR A 242 -3.55 -15.68 -17.74
CA THR A 242 -2.15 -15.42 -17.36
C THR A 242 -1.86 -16.05 -16.01
N GLN A 243 -0.58 -16.22 -15.63
CA GLN A 243 -0.22 -16.73 -14.29
C GLN A 243 -0.87 -15.94 -13.15
N LEU A 244 -1.01 -14.62 -13.29
CA LEU A 244 -1.63 -13.75 -12.29
C LEU A 244 -3.17 -13.65 -12.41
N GLY A 245 -3.73 -14.06 -13.54
CA GLY A 245 -5.18 -14.16 -13.77
C GLY A 245 -5.78 -15.50 -13.34
N LYS A 246 -4.96 -16.46 -12.89
CA LYS A 246 -5.45 -17.74 -12.36
C LYS A 246 -6.35 -17.52 -11.14
N GLY A 247 -7.43 -18.31 -11.07
CA GLY A 247 -8.44 -18.24 -10.01
C GLY A 247 -9.45 -17.09 -10.15
N VAL A 248 -9.38 -16.27 -11.21
CA VAL A 248 -10.42 -15.27 -11.51
C VAL A 248 -11.75 -15.92 -11.83
N ILE A 249 -11.72 -16.97 -12.65
CA ILE A 249 -12.80 -17.92 -12.83
C ILE A 249 -12.33 -19.23 -12.19
N ASP A 250 -13.23 -19.92 -11.49
CA ASP A 250 -12.93 -21.23 -10.92
C ASP A 250 -12.59 -22.20 -12.05
N GLU A 251 -11.43 -22.86 -11.99
CA GLU A 251 -10.98 -23.81 -13.02
C GLU A 251 -11.85 -25.09 -13.04
N ARG A 252 -12.74 -25.27 -12.04
CA ARG A 252 -13.77 -26.32 -12.03
C ARG A 252 -15.07 -25.89 -12.69
N ASN A 253 -15.16 -24.67 -13.22
CA ASN A 253 -16.32 -24.25 -14.00
C ASN A 253 -16.48 -25.22 -15.18
N PRO A 254 -17.68 -25.80 -15.40
CA PRO A 254 -17.91 -26.77 -16.48
C PRO A 254 -17.92 -26.14 -17.89
N LYS A 255 -17.88 -24.81 -17.99
CA LYS A 255 -17.84 -24.03 -19.24
C LYS A 255 -16.43 -23.52 -19.50
#